data_AF-A0A3M1F416-F1
#
_entry.id   AF-A0A3M1F416-F1
#
_cell.length_a   1.000
_cell.length_b   1.000
_cell.length_c   1.000
_cell.angle_alpha   90.00
_cell.angle_beta   90.00
_cell.angle_gamma   90.00
#
_symmetry.space_group_name_H-M   'P 1'
#
loop_
_entity.id
_entity.type
_entity.pdbx_description
1 polymer ?
#
loop_
_entity_poly.entity_id
_entity_poly.type
_entity_poly.pdbx_seq_one_letter_code
_entity_poly.pdbx_strand_id
1 'polypeptide(L)'
;MTPDDNATLRLQGIYNTLCHAITRPDRKFAVTRYFLDEWVPLLGPSLAWLIVALRQRCFWNDRRDWCVVDQATLARETALKPRSIERNLQKPYADWFVLEVTRRYRYRRSMGKKVRDRNRYHLLLTEPLSPRHQVGLETLLQQRLAGISPAASPVETALHLAQSLLDDPDLTTHLAKAPPPPENPSPRTIWQLLEGALSVSLTDYADRNHLARLDEACARLHNHIVQPNKVYVGWQYFRLKWVPLLGHALAWLVVFLRRNCYWDEKTGILRDECVFYKKDLAAAIGQTTRNLNHLFQNPYAPLFFTCLTDEEEAAASPGGRTPRSRNQPLCYRVRMVDDPLTPEDQEQVNRDIEKYLRQSIPGEDPETGQQNFLPLISPPPNRQNFAYPEVSEKLSDRKAKKCRLDAEASEKLSDRSKRGIGKIVGATKESLKK
;
A
#
# COMPACT_ATOMS: atom_id res chain seq x y z
N MET A 1 -48.50 28.44 7.13
CA MET A 1 -47.26 28.43 6.31
C MET A 1 -46.12 27.99 7.20
N THR A 2 -45.79 26.70 7.17
CA THR A 2 -44.61 26.12 7.82
C THR A 2 -43.51 25.97 6.76
N PRO A 3 -42.24 26.36 7.03
CA PRO A 3 -41.20 26.33 6.03
C PRO A 3 -40.63 24.91 5.85
N ASP A 4 -40.70 24.43 4.61
CA ASP A 4 -39.79 23.55 3.87
C ASP A 4 -38.97 22.46 4.60
N ASP A 5 -39.41 21.22 4.45
CA ASP A 5 -38.90 20.31 3.40
C ASP A 5 -37.42 20.47 2.98
N ASN A 6 -36.49 20.36 3.93
CA ASN A 6 -35.16 19.81 3.63
C ASN A 6 -35.23 18.28 3.46
N ALA A 7 -36.08 17.82 2.55
CA ALA A 7 -36.10 16.44 2.09
C ALA A 7 -34.79 16.20 1.31
N THR A 8 -33.74 15.82 2.04
CA THR A 8 -32.45 15.50 1.45
C THR A 8 -32.66 14.32 0.50
N LEU A 9 -32.63 14.58 -0.81
CA LEU A 9 -32.70 13.56 -1.86
C LEU A 9 -31.60 12.53 -1.63
N ARG A 10 -31.95 11.38 -1.04
CA ARG A 10 -31.06 10.25 -0.85
C ARG A 10 -30.98 9.47 -2.17
N LEU A 11 -30.15 9.94 -3.08
CA LEU A 11 -29.80 9.20 -4.29
C LEU A 11 -29.05 7.92 -3.88
N GLN A 12 -29.63 6.75 -4.19
CA GLN A 12 -28.96 5.46 -4.03
C GLN A 12 -28.52 4.96 -5.40
N GLY A 13 -27.23 4.64 -5.55
CA GLY A 13 -26.74 3.98 -6.76
C GLY A 13 -27.27 2.55 -6.84
N ILE A 14 -27.75 2.15 -8.02
CA ILE A 14 -28.17 0.78 -8.32
C ILE A 14 -27.05 0.13 -9.13
N TYR A 15 -26.55 -1.03 -8.67
CA TYR A 15 -25.60 -1.81 -9.44
C TYR A 15 -26.35 -2.75 -10.38
N ASN A 16 -25.87 -2.84 -11.62
CA ASN A 16 -26.44 -3.68 -12.67
C ASN A 16 -25.99 -5.15 -12.61
N THR A 17 -25.00 -5.49 -11.78
CA THR A 17 -24.52 -6.87 -11.60
C THR A 17 -24.39 -7.23 -10.12
N LEU A 18 -24.62 -8.51 -9.78
CA LEU A 18 -24.39 -9.03 -8.42
C LEU A 18 -22.93 -8.85 -7.99
N CYS A 19 -21.99 -8.98 -8.92
CA CYS A 19 -20.58 -8.73 -8.68
C CYS A 19 -20.35 -7.29 -8.20
N HIS A 20 -20.85 -6.29 -8.93
CA HIS A 20 -20.72 -4.88 -8.52
C HIS A 20 -21.45 -4.57 -7.21
N ALA A 21 -22.58 -5.23 -6.93
CA ALA A 21 -23.28 -5.08 -5.66
C ALA A 21 -22.45 -5.54 -4.45
N ILE A 22 -21.59 -6.55 -4.65
CA ILE A 22 -20.67 -7.09 -3.64
C ILE A 22 -19.38 -6.29 -3.58
N THR A 23 -18.73 -6.06 -4.73
CA THR A 23 -17.43 -5.37 -4.79
C THR A 23 -17.53 -3.88 -4.50
N ARG A 24 -18.69 -3.27 -4.77
CA ARG A 24 -18.99 -1.85 -4.54
C ARG A 24 -17.85 -0.94 -5.05
N PRO A 25 -17.64 -0.87 -6.38
CA PRO A 25 -16.48 -0.21 -6.99
C PRO A 25 -16.38 1.30 -6.70
N ASP A 26 -17.46 1.95 -6.27
CA ASP A 26 -17.49 3.32 -5.74
C ASP A 26 -16.73 3.46 -4.42
N ARG A 27 -16.65 2.40 -3.62
CA ARG A 27 -15.91 2.39 -2.37
C ARG A 27 -14.44 2.20 -2.67
N LYS A 28 -13.69 3.31 -2.66
CA LYS A 28 -12.28 3.35 -3.04
C LYS A 28 -11.37 3.64 -1.84
N PHE A 29 -10.14 3.15 -1.88
CA PHE A 29 -9.02 3.63 -1.07
C PHE A 29 -7.98 4.26 -1.99
N ALA A 30 -7.25 5.24 -1.48
CA ALA A 30 -6.26 5.99 -2.23
C ALA A 30 -4.92 5.95 -1.49
N VAL A 31 -3.83 5.82 -2.24
CA VAL A 31 -2.47 5.98 -1.74
C VAL A 31 -1.66 6.76 -2.77
N THR A 32 -0.85 7.71 -2.31
CA THR A 32 0.03 8.45 -3.22
C THR A 32 1.09 7.52 -3.80
N ARG A 33 1.54 7.81 -5.01
CA ARG A 33 2.66 7.10 -5.63
C ARG A 33 3.92 7.24 -4.77
N TYR A 34 4.11 8.39 -4.16
CA TYR A 34 5.19 8.63 -3.20
C TYR A 34 5.14 7.67 -2.01
N PHE A 35 3.95 7.44 -1.42
CA PHE A 35 3.81 6.44 -0.36
C PHE A 35 4.19 5.02 -0.84
N LEU A 36 3.79 4.66 -2.06
CA LEU A 36 4.15 3.36 -2.63
C LEU A 36 5.65 3.20 -2.90
N ASP A 37 6.28 4.24 -3.44
CA ASP A 37 7.69 4.22 -3.87
C ASP A 37 8.66 4.36 -2.70
N GLU A 38 8.38 5.30 -1.79
CA GLU A 38 9.30 5.66 -0.72
C GLU A 38 8.97 4.97 0.60
N TRP A 39 7.69 4.80 0.91
CA TRP A 39 7.27 4.43 2.26
C TRP A 39 6.96 2.95 2.42
N VAL A 40 6.35 2.28 1.43
CA VAL A 40 6.09 0.83 1.51
C VAL A 40 7.38 0.02 1.73
N PRO A 41 8.51 0.29 1.03
CA PRO A 41 9.77 -0.40 1.29
C PRO A 41 10.31 -0.22 2.71
N LEU A 42 10.14 0.98 3.29
CA LEU A 42 10.68 1.34 4.60
C LEU A 42 9.82 0.83 5.77
N LEU A 43 8.50 1.00 5.66
CA LEU A 43 7.53 0.57 6.67
C LEU A 43 7.37 -0.96 6.68
N GLY A 44 7.56 -1.55 5.51
CA GLY A 44 7.21 -2.93 5.22
C GLY A 44 5.70 -3.14 5.07
N PRO A 45 5.29 -4.30 4.51
CA PRO A 45 3.93 -4.52 4.05
C PRO A 45 2.83 -4.34 5.11
N SER A 46 3.04 -4.88 6.31
CA SER A 46 2.02 -4.89 7.36
C SER A 46 1.76 -3.50 7.96
N LEU A 47 2.83 -2.73 8.24
CA LEU A 47 2.69 -1.38 8.79
C LEU A 47 2.11 -0.44 7.74
N ALA A 48 2.51 -0.57 6.48
CA ALA A 48 1.94 0.22 5.40
C ALA A 48 0.41 0.01 5.27
N TRP A 49 -0.08 -1.24 5.32
CA TRP A 49 -1.53 -1.50 5.31
C TRP A 49 -2.25 -0.98 6.56
N LEU A 50 -1.59 -1.00 7.73
CA LEU A 50 -2.11 -0.43 8.96
C LEU A 50 -2.29 1.10 8.83
N ILE A 51 -1.31 1.81 8.28
CA ILE A 51 -1.39 3.25 8.01
C ILE A 51 -2.52 3.56 7.03
N VAL A 52 -2.65 2.79 5.94
CA VAL A 52 -3.76 2.94 4.98
C VAL A 52 -5.13 2.77 5.66
N ALA A 53 -5.29 1.75 6.50
CA ALA A 53 -6.55 1.52 7.20
C ALA A 53 -6.89 2.65 8.19
N LEU A 54 -5.91 3.14 8.93
CA LEU A 54 -6.08 4.26 9.86
C LEU A 54 -6.42 5.56 9.10
N ARG A 55 -5.72 5.87 8.00
CA ARG A 55 -6.04 7.03 7.15
C ARG A 55 -7.43 6.92 6.53
N GLN A 56 -7.85 5.72 6.13
CA GLN A 56 -9.21 5.50 5.64
C GLN A 56 -10.26 5.79 6.72
N ARG A 57 -9.99 5.42 7.98
CA ARG A 57 -10.87 5.71 9.12
C ARG A 57 -10.98 7.21 9.38
N CYS A 58 -9.88 7.94 9.27
CA CYS A 58 -9.86 9.41 9.31
C CYS A 58 -10.69 10.03 8.17
N PHE A 59 -10.55 9.52 6.94
CA PHE A 59 -11.34 9.98 5.80
C PHE A 59 -12.85 9.81 6.02
N TRP A 60 -13.29 8.67 6.57
CA TRP A 60 -14.70 8.43 6.92
C TRP A 60 -15.20 9.22 8.13
N ASN A 61 -14.30 9.85 8.89
CA ASN A 61 -14.60 10.67 10.07
C ASN A 61 -14.45 12.16 9.72
N ASP A 62 -15.15 12.62 8.69
CA ASP A 62 -15.09 13.99 8.16
C ASP A 62 -13.66 14.48 7.85
N ARG A 63 -12.77 13.56 7.43
CA ARG A 63 -11.35 13.84 7.14
C ARG A 63 -10.58 14.47 8.30
N ARG A 64 -10.99 14.21 9.54
CA ARG A 64 -10.22 14.62 10.73
C ARG A 64 -8.87 13.91 10.75
N ASP A 65 -7.88 14.56 11.34
CA ASP A 65 -6.54 14.02 11.60
C ASP A 65 -6.51 12.92 12.68
N TRP A 66 -7.67 12.54 13.22
CA TRP A 66 -7.79 11.45 14.19
C TRP A 66 -8.99 10.54 13.92
N CYS A 67 -8.86 9.29 14.37
CA CYS A 67 -9.95 8.32 14.38
C CYS A 67 -10.02 7.55 15.70
N VAL A 68 -11.20 6.97 15.99
CA VAL A 68 -11.42 6.13 17.17
C VAL A 68 -11.89 4.75 16.70
N VAL A 69 -11.13 3.71 17.03
CA VAL A 69 -11.39 2.34 16.58
C VAL A 69 -10.93 1.33 17.63
N ASP A 70 -11.70 0.26 17.82
CA ASP A 70 -11.27 -0.86 18.67
C ASP A 70 -10.28 -1.77 17.93
N GLN A 71 -9.46 -2.49 18.70
CA GLN A 71 -8.44 -3.36 18.13
C GLN A 71 -9.00 -4.50 17.29
N ALA A 72 -10.19 -5.03 17.58
CA ALA A 72 -10.75 -6.16 16.83
C ALA A 72 -11.23 -5.70 15.45
N THR A 73 -11.85 -4.54 15.39
CA THR A 73 -12.23 -3.88 14.13
C THR A 73 -10.99 -3.56 13.31
N LEU A 74 -9.98 -2.92 13.90
CA LEU A 74 -8.74 -2.59 13.19
C LEU A 74 -8.02 -3.85 12.69
N ALA A 75 -7.93 -4.90 13.51
CA ALA A 75 -7.37 -6.20 13.15
C ALA A 75 -8.04 -6.82 11.93
N ARG A 76 -9.38 -6.79 11.88
CA ARG A 76 -10.16 -7.29 10.74
C ARG A 76 -9.92 -6.46 9.49
N GLU A 77 -9.88 -5.14 9.59
CA GLU A 77 -9.67 -4.26 8.43
C GLU A 77 -8.27 -4.31 7.84
N THR A 78 -7.27 -4.62 8.66
CA THR A 78 -5.87 -4.72 8.23
C THR A 78 -5.44 -6.15 7.99
N ALA A 79 -6.28 -7.16 8.25
CA ALA A 79 -5.90 -8.57 8.31
C ALA A 79 -4.70 -8.85 9.27
N LEU A 80 -4.60 -8.10 10.37
CA LEU A 80 -3.53 -8.27 11.37
C LEU A 80 -4.10 -8.87 12.65
N LYS A 81 -3.27 -9.59 13.41
CA LYS A 81 -3.62 -9.95 14.78
C LYS A 81 -3.51 -8.71 15.69
N PRO A 82 -4.31 -8.58 16.76
CA PRO A 82 -4.21 -7.44 17.69
C PRO A 82 -2.81 -7.20 18.25
N ARG A 83 -2.07 -8.27 18.59
CA ARG A 83 -0.67 -8.17 19.03
C ARG A 83 0.25 -7.63 17.93
N SER A 84 0.00 -8.03 16.68
CA SER A 84 0.77 -7.54 15.53
C SER A 84 0.53 -6.05 15.27
N ILE A 85 -0.64 -5.50 15.60
CA ILE A 85 -0.88 -4.05 15.50
C ILE A 85 0.07 -3.29 16.43
N GLU A 86 0.09 -3.62 17.72
CA GLU A 86 0.96 -2.96 18.70
C GLU A 86 2.43 -3.08 18.30
N ARG A 87 2.85 -4.27 17.84
CA ARG A 87 4.21 -4.50 17.37
C ARG A 87 4.56 -3.66 16.13
N ASN A 88 3.63 -3.50 15.18
CA ASN A 88 3.86 -2.64 14.01
C ASN A 88 3.94 -1.16 14.41
N LEU A 89 3.18 -0.71 15.41
CA LEU A 89 3.26 0.66 15.93
C LEU A 89 4.57 0.96 16.67
N GLN A 90 5.36 -0.07 17.01
CA GLN A 90 6.69 0.06 17.63
C GLN A 90 7.83 0.00 16.60
N LYS A 91 7.53 -0.22 15.31
CA LYS A 91 8.56 -0.28 14.27
C LYS A 91 9.10 1.12 13.96
N PRO A 92 10.33 1.20 13.40
CA PRO A 92 10.85 2.45 12.87
C PRO A 92 9.85 3.12 11.92
N TYR A 93 9.80 4.45 11.98
CA TYR A 93 8.93 5.32 11.17
C TYR A 93 7.43 5.22 11.44
N ALA A 94 6.95 4.34 12.34
CA ALA A 94 5.53 4.28 12.66
C ALA A 94 5.03 5.60 13.28
N ASP A 95 5.85 6.22 14.11
CA ASP A 95 5.66 7.51 14.77
C ASP A 95 5.69 8.71 13.80
N TRP A 96 6.21 8.54 12.59
CA TRP A 96 6.14 9.58 11.55
C TRP A 96 4.74 9.70 10.94
N PHE A 97 3.92 8.65 11.05
CA PHE A 97 2.56 8.60 10.55
C PHE A 97 1.51 8.59 11.64
N VAL A 98 1.80 7.91 12.77
CA VAL A 98 0.90 7.79 13.92
C VAL A 98 1.48 8.63 15.06
N LEU A 99 1.08 9.90 15.08
CA LEU A 99 1.63 10.92 15.98
C LEU A 99 1.31 10.66 17.45
N GLU A 100 0.11 10.14 17.72
CA GLU A 100 -0.32 9.81 19.08
C GLU A 100 -1.29 8.63 19.10
N VAL A 101 -1.19 7.79 20.14
CA VAL A 101 -2.16 6.71 20.41
C VAL A 101 -2.70 6.85 21.83
N THR A 102 -3.88 7.45 21.96
CA THR A 102 -4.55 7.55 23.26
C THR A 102 -5.29 6.24 23.58
N ARG A 103 -4.72 5.45 24.50
CA ARG A 103 -5.31 4.18 24.97
C ARG A 103 -6.40 4.47 26.01
N ARG A 104 -7.64 4.10 25.69
CA ARG A 104 -8.80 4.36 26.57
C ARG A 104 -9.22 3.09 27.29
N TYR A 105 -9.69 3.25 28.53
CA TYR A 105 -10.22 2.16 29.36
C TYR A 105 -11.56 2.58 29.93
N ARG A 106 -12.51 1.65 29.95
CA ARG A 106 -13.81 1.85 30.61
C ARG A 106 -14.01 0.81 31.70
N TYR A 107 -14.56 1.23 32.83
CA TYR A 107 -14.90 0.30 33.91
C TYR A 107 -16.21 -0.43 33.57
N ARG A 108 -16.17 -1.77 33.54
CA ARG A 108 -17.35 -2.59 33.25
C ARG A 108 -17.86 -3.18 34.55
N ARG A 109 -18.88 -2.53 35.14
CA ARG A 109 -19.49 -2.89 36.44
C ARG A 109 -19.88 -4.37 36.52
N SER A 110 -20.44 -4.93 35.44
CA SER A 110 -20.84 -6.34 35.38
C SER A 110 -19.68 -7.34 35.52
N MET A 111 -18.43 -6.91 35.31
CA MET A 111 -17.24 -7.74 35.46
C MET A 111 -16.29 -7.24 36.56
N GLY A 112 -16.68 -6.19 37.30
CA GLY A 112 -15.86 -5.58 38.35
C GLY A 112 -14.49 -5.05 37.90
N LYS A 113 -14.23 -4.89 36.60
CA LYS A 113 -12.88 -4.61 36.06
C LYS A 113 -12.84 -3.52 35.01
N LYS A 114 -11.67 -2.86 34.90
CA LYS A 114 -11.34 -1.96 33.78
C LYS A 114 -11.11 -2.81 32.53
N VAL A 115 -11.83 -2.51 31.45
CA VAL A 115 -11.71 -3.16 30.15
C VAL A 115 -11.20 -2.16 29.14
N ARG A 116 -10.33 -2.60 28.24
CA ARG A 116 -9.83 -1.76 27.15
C ARG A 116 -10.99 -1.30 26.27
N ASP A 117 -11.05 0.00 26.01
CA ASP A 117 -12.03 0.62 25.14
C ASP A 117 -11.41 0.89 23.75
N ARG A 118 -12.16 1.56 22.88
CA ARG A 118 -11.66 2.04 21.58
C ARG A 118 -10.48 2.98 21.80
N ASN A 119 -9.36 2.74 21.11
CA ASN A 119 -8.23 3.65 21.14
C ASN A 119 -8.51 4.84 20.21
N ARG A 120 -7.92 5.99 20.52
CA ARG A 120 -7.83 7.12 19.58
C ARG A 120 -6.45 7.11 18.93
N TYR A 121 -6.41 7.34 17.62
CA TYR A 121 -5.17 7.45 16.84
C TYR A 121 -5.14 8.82 16.18
N HIS A 122 -4.10 9.60 16.43
CA HIS A 122 -3.78 10.84 15.71
C HIS A 122 -2.78 10.53 14.60
N LEU A 123 -3.07 11.00 13.39
CA LEU A 123 -2.35 10.64 12.18
C LEU A 123 -1.84 11.86 11.43
N LEU A 124 -0.67 11.72 10.83
CA LEU A 124 -0.25 12.60 9.75
C LEU A 124 -0.97 12.17 8.46
N LEU A 125 -1.87 13.05 7.98
CA LEU A 125 -2.67 12.78 6.78
C LEU A 125 -1.88 12.98 5.48
N THR A 126 -0.82 13.79 5.51
CA THR A 126 0.12 13.98 4.39
C THR A 126 1.31 13.04 4.51
N GLU A 127 2.00 12.76 3.42
CA GLU A 127 3.25 12.00 3.45
C GLU A 127 4.40 12.88 3.97
N PRO A 128 5.10 12.47 5.04
CA PRO A 128 6.36 13.10 5.40
C PRO A 128 7.42 12.78 4.33
N LEU A 129 8.43 13.64 4.20
CA LEU A 129 9.57 13.36 3.32
C LEU A 129 10.30 12.11 3.80
N SER A 130 10.56 11.16 2.89
CA SER A 130 11.33 9.95 3.21
C SER A 130 12.72 10.31 3.73
N PRO A 131 13.32 9.49 4.62
CA PRO A 131 14.67 9.74 5.12
C PRO A 131 15.69 9.98 4.00
N ARG A 132 15.58 9.22 2.92
CA ARG A 132 16.41 9.36 1.73
C ARG A 132 16.24 10.73 1.07
N HIS A 133 15.00 11.19 0.91
CA HIS A 133 14.73 12.51 0.34
C HIS A 133 15.12 13.66 1.26
N GLN A 134 15.04 13.51 2.58
CA GLN A 134 15.56 14.52 3.51
C GLN A 134 17.06 14.70 3.32
N VAL A 135 17.84 13.61 3.34
CA VAL A 135 19.30 13.68 3.16
C VAL A 135 19.68 14.19 1.77
N GLY A 136 18.98 13.74 0.72
CA GLY A 136 19.19 14.24 -0.64
C GLY A 136 18.94 15.75 -0.73
N LEU A 137 17.86 16.23 -0.11
CA LEU A 137 17.50 17.64 -0.11
C LEU A 137 18.51 18.47 0.66
N GLU A 138 18.98 18.02 1.81
CA GLU A 138 20.07 18.69 2.56
C GLU A 138 21.35 18.81 1.74
N THR A 139 21.72 17.74 1.06
CA THR A 139 22.93 17.73 0.22
C THR A 139 22.81 18.77 -0.89
N LEU A 140 21.65 18.83 -1.55
CA LEU A 140 21.39 19.82 -2.60
C LEU A 140 21.35 21.24 -2.05
N LEU A 141 20.72 21.46 -0.89
CA LEU A 141 20.69 22.77 -0.24
C LEU A 141 22.11 23.27 0.08
N GLN A 142 22.96 22.42 0.64
CA GLN A 142 24.37 22.75 0.93
C GLN A 142 25.16 23.08 -0.34
N GLN A 143 24.98 22.28 -1.41
CA GLN A 143 25.64 22.52 -2.70
C GLN A 143 25.23 23.85 -3.32
N ARG A 144 23.93 24.19 -3.28
CA ARG A 144 23.40 25.44 -3.83
C ARG A 144 23.82 26.64 -2.98
N LEU A 145 23.84 26.49 -1.65
CA LEU A 145 24.25 27.54 -0.72
C LEU A 145 25.71 27.97 -0.95
N ALA A 146 26.61 27.03 -1.25
CA ALA A 146 28.00 27.32 -1.57
C ALA A 146 28.19 28.25 -2.79
N GLY A 147 27.18 28.34 -3.67
CA GLY A 147 27.17 29.23 -4.83
C GLY A 147 26.51 30.59 -4.59
N ILE A 148 25.96 30.85 -3.40
CA ILE A 148 25.25 32.10 -3.09
C ILE A 148 26.18 33.08 -2.36
N SER A 149 26.16 34.35 -2.78
CA SER A 149 26.93 35.41 -2.14
C SER A 149 26.38 35.75 -0.75
N PRO A 150 27.23 35.94 0.29
CA PRO A 150 26.82 36.08 1.70
C PRO A 150 26.08 37.38 2.07
N ALA A 151 25.81 38.27 1.11
CA ALA A 151 25.23 39.59 1.37
C ALA A 151 23.70 39.61 1.50
N ALA A 152 23.00 38.50 1.23
CA ALA A 152 21.54 38.45 1.30
C ALA A 152 21.03 38.11 2.70
N SER A 153 19.82 38.60 3.03
CA SER A 153 19.09 38.16 4.23
C SER A 153 18.95 36.63 4.25
N PRO A 154 19.04 35.95 5.42
CA PRO A 154 18.86 34.50 5.51
C PRO A 154 17.52 34.03 4.94
N VAL A 155 16.46 34.84 5.08
CA VAL A 155 15.11 34.48 4.62
C VAL A 155 15.00 34.60 3.11
N GLU A 156 15.57 35.64 2.51
CA GLU A 156 15.65 35.77 1.05
C GLU A 156 16.56 34.69 0.45
N THR A 157 17.61 34.29 1.17
CA THR A 157 18.45 33.14 0.79
C THR A 157 17.64 31.84 0.82
N ALA A 158 16.84 31.60 1.87
CA ALA A 158 15.97 30.43 1.97
C ALA A 158 14.92 30.39 0.84
N LEU A 159 14.29 31.54 0.54
CA LEU A 159 13.35 31.67 -0.57
C LEU A 159 14.02 31.38 -1.92
N HIS A 160 15.20 31.95 -2.15
CA HIS A 160 15.97 31.70 -3.36
C HIS A 160 16.36 30.22 -3.51
N LEU A 161 16.80 29.57 -2.42
CA LEU A 161 17.11 28.13 -2.42
C LEU A 161 15.88 27.28 -2.75
N ALA A 162 14.73 27.56 -2.10
CA ALA A 162 13.49 26.83 -2.36
C ALA A 162 13.04 27.00 -3.82
N GLN A 163 13.11 28.22 -4.35
CA GLN A 163 12.74 28.51 -5.74
C GLN A 163 13.72 27.85 -6.74
N SER A 164 15.03 27.91 -6.49
CA SER A 164 16.03 27.24 -7.32
C SER A 164 15.82 25.72 -7.40
N LEU A 165 15.32 25.09 -6.34
CA LEU A 165 15.00 23.66 -6.33
C LEU A 165 13.67 23.38 -7.04
N LEU A 166 12.68 24.26 -6.92
CA LEU A 166 11.43 24.16 -7.67
C LEU A 166 11.64 24.26 -9.19
N ASP A 167 12.64 25.03 -9.60
CA ASP A 167 13.00 25.23 -11.01
C ASP A 167 13.92 24.12 -11.55
N ASP A 168 14.36 23.16 -10.72
CA ASP A 168 15.19 22.02 -11.14
C ASP A 168 14.30 20.89 -11.71
N PRO A 169 14.30 20.66 -13.04
CA PRO A 169 13.47 19.62 -13.66
C PRO A 169 13.89 18.20 -13.24
N ASP A 170 15.13 18.03 -12.78
CA ASP A 170 15.72 16.75 -12.41
C ASP A 170 15.78 16.54 -10.89
N LEU A 171 15.11 17.39 -10.10
CA LEU A 171 15.12 17.34 -8.64
C LEU A 171 14.87 15.93 -8.09
N THR A 172 13.83 15.23 -8.57
CA THR A 172 13.52 13.87 -8.11
C THR A 172 14.63 12.86 -8.42
N THR A 173 15.33 13.03 -9.55
CA THR A 173 16.45 12.19 -9.96
C THR A 173 17.69 12.48 -9.09
N HIS A 174 17.91 13.75 -8.72
CA HIS A 174 18.97 14.12 -7.78
C HIS A 174 18.72 13.56 -6.39
N LEU A 175 17.48 13.67 -5.89
CA LEU A 175 17.07 13.06 -4.61
C LEU A 175 17.22 11.53 -4.63
N ALA A 176 16.98 10.86 -5.77
CA ALA A 176 17.19 9.43 -5.97
C ALA A 176 18.63 8.97 -5.71
N LYS A 177 19.62 9.84 -5.97
CA LYS A 177 21.05 9.57 -5.81
C LYS A 177 21.60 9.92 -4.42
N ALA A 178 20.72 10.21 -3.47
CA ALA A 178 21.13 10.59 -2.11
C ALA A 178 21.99 9.51 -1.43
N PRO A 179 22.94 9.92 -0.58
CA PRO A 179 23.67 8.99 0.27
C PRO A 179 22.72 8.26 1.23
N PRO A 180 23.15 7.13 1.83
CA PRO A 180 22.31 6.39 2.76
C PRO A 180 21.90 7.26 3.94
N PRO A 181 20.64 7.17 4.41
CA PRO A 181 20.18 7.93 5.56
C PRO A 181 20.87 7.48 6.86
N PRO A 182 20.91 8.35 7.89
CA PRO A 182 21.42 7.99 9.21
C PRO A 182 20.59 6.86 9.85
N GLU A 183 21.17 6.15 10.82
CA GLU A 183 20.52 4.96 11.43
C GLU A 183 19.17 5.25 12.09
N ASN A 184 19.01 6.43 12.71
CA ASN A 184 17.77 6.84 13.39
C ASN A 184 17.38 8.26 12.94
N PRO A 185 16.77 8.42 11.75
CA PRO A 185 16.34 9.72 11.29
C PRO A 185 15.13 10.20 12.10
N SER A 186 14.97 11.52 12.22
CA SER A 186 13.75 12.17 12.70
C SER A 186 13.00 12.81 11.51
N PRO A 187 11.66 12.90 11.53
CA PRO A 187 10.93 13.55 10.46
C PRO A 187 11.24 15.05 10.49
N ARG A 188 11.65 15.60 9.35
CA ARG A 188 11.88 17.05 9.19
C ARG A 188 11.07 17.63 8.05
N THR A 189 10.54 18.83 8.28
CA THR A 189 9.87 19.62 7.25
C THR A 189 10.91 20.32 6.38
N ILE A 190 10.52 20.78 5.19
CA ILE A 190 11.42 21.56 4.32
C ILE A 190 11.92 22.82 5.03
N TRP A 191 11.06 23.46 5.81
CA TRP A 191 11.43 24.59 6.67
C TRP A 191 12.62 24.25 7.57
N GLN A 192 12.52 23.14 8.33
CA GLN A 192 13.58 22.71 9.23
C GLN A 192 14.86 22.32 8.50
N LEU A 193 14.76 21.82 7.27
CA LEU A 193 15.92 21.52 6.43
C LEU A 193 16.61 22.80 5.93
N LEU A 194 15.84 23.85 5.61
CA LEU A 194 16.38 25.17 5.26
C LEU A 194 17.07 25.84 6.47
N GLU A 195 16.44 25.80 7.64
CA GLU A 195 17.05 26.28 8.90
C GLU A 195 18.35 25.53 9.21
N GLY A 196 18.35 24.20 9.04
CA GLY A 196 19.54 23.37 9.22
C GLY A 196 20.66 23.70 8.24
N ALA A 197 20.33 23.94 6.96
CA ALA A 197 21.32 24.29 5.94
C ALA A 197 21.94 25.68 6.19
N LEU A 198 21.13 26.64 6.65
CA LEU A 198 21.57 28.00 6.93
C LEU A 198 22.15 28.17 8.33
N SER A 199 21.96 27.20 9.22
CA SER A 199 22.37 27.24 10.64
C SER A 199 21.79 28.44 11.40
N VAL A 200 20.56 28.84 11.07
CA VAL A 200 19.84 29.97 11.67
C VAL A 200 18.36 29.62 11.85
N SER A 201 17.71 30.25 12.84
CA SER A 201 16.25 30.20 12.94
C SER A 201 15.65 31.28 12.04
N LEU A 202 14.87 30.87 11.04
CA LEU A 202 14.35 31.82 10.04
C LEU A 202 13.27 32.75 10.62
N THR A 203 12.64 32.36 11.74
CA THR A 203 11.66 33.19 12.45
C THR A 203 12.25 34.45 13.06
N ASP A 204 13.56 34.44 13.36
CA ASP A 204 14.23 35.59 13.99
C ASP A 204 14.54 36.72 12.98
N TYR A 205 14.48 36.41 11.68
CA TYR A 205 14.90 37.31 10.59
C TYR A 205 13.77 37.68 9.62
N ALA A 206 12.55 37.20 9.86
CA ALA A 206 11.41 37.34 8.95
C ALA A 206 10.28 38.16 9.58
N ASP A 207 9.72 39.10 8.83
CA ASP A 207 8.39 39.63 9.14
C ASP A 207 7.28 38.63 8.75
N ARG A 208 6.03 38.93 9.10
CA ARG A 208 4.88 38.05 8.78
C ARG A 208 4.73 37.75 7.28
N ASN A 209 5.06 38.69 6.40
CA ASN A 209 4.93 38.51 4.96
C ASN A 209 6.03 37.57 4.42
N HIS A 210 7.26 37.73 4.91
CA HIS A 210 8.35 36.83 4.58
C HIS A 210 8.07 35.40 5.07
N LEU A 211 7.55 35.25 6.30
CA LEU A 211 7.15 33.94 6.83
C LEU A 211 6.08 33.27 5.97
N ALA A 212 5.06 34.02 5.54
CA ALA A 212 4.00 33.50 4.67
C ALA A 212 4.54 33.06 3.29
N ARG A 213 5.40 33.89 2.66
CA ARG A 213 6.05 33.55 1.38
C ARG A 213 6.91 32.29 1.50
N LEU A 214 7.64 32.16 2.60
CA LEU A 214 8.52 31.01 2.84
C LEU A 214 7.72 29.74 3.13
N ASP A 215 6.64 29.83 3.89
CA ASP A 215 5.73 28.70 4.13
C ASP A 215 5.11 28.21 2.80
N GLU A 216 4.64 29.12 1.95
CA GLU A 216 4.13 28.79 0.63
C GLU A 216 5.20 28.12 -0.26
N ALA A 217 6.43 28.66 -0.30
CA ALA A 217 7.52 28.07 -1.04
C ALA A 217 7.86 26.65 -0.54
N CYS A 218 7.89 26.46 0.78
CA CYS A 218 8.11 25.16 1.42
C CYS A 218 6.99 24.17 1.07
N ALA A 219 5.72 24.60 1.11
CA ALA A 219 4.58 23.77 0.73
C ALA A 219 4.63 23.39 -0.75
N ARG A 220 4.98 24.34 -1.64
CA ARG A 220 5.15 24.08 -3.07
C ARG A 220 6.26 23.06 -3.33
N LEU A 221 7.42 23.22 -2.68
CA LEU A 221 8.54 22.29 -2.85
C LEU A 221 8.20 20.89 -2.29
N HIS A 222 7.51 20.83 -1.14
CA HIS A 222 7.05 19.56 -0.57
C HIS A 222 6.10 18.85 -1.52
N ASN A 223 5.10 19.56 -2.04
CA ASN A 223 4.16 19.03 -3.01
C ASN A 223 4.82 18.65 -4.35
N HIS A 224 5.87 19.36 -4.76
CA HIS A 224 6.63 19.02 -5.96
C HIS A 224 7.38 17.69 -5.80
N ILE A 225 7.93 17.41 -4.61
CA ILE A 225 8.63 16.16 -4.28
C ILE A 225 7.64 15.01 -4.05
N VAL A 226 6.62 15.23 -3.22
CA VAL A 226 5.65 14.20 -2.80
C VAL A 226 4.60 13.92 -3.88
N GLN A 227 4.29 14.90 -4.72
CA GLN A 227 3.33 14.78 -5.82
C GLN A 227 2.00 14.18 -5.34
N PRO A 228 1.30 14.83 -4.39
CA PRO A 228 0.10 14.28 -3.75
C PRO A 228 -1.03 13.99 -4.75
N ASN A 229 -1.00 14.60 -5.93
CA ASN A 229 -1.97 14.39 -7.01
C ASN A 229 -1.74 13.09 -7.80
N LYS A 230 -0.54 12.48 -7.71
CA LYS A 230 -0.25 11.19 -8.35
C LYS A 230 -0.66 10.08 -7.40
N VAL A 231 -1.87 9.56 -7.57
CA VAL A 231 -2.50 8.64 -6.64
C VAL A 231 -2.85 7.33 -7.34
N TYR A 232 -2.56 6.21 -6.66
CA TYR A 232 -3.17 4.92 -6.97
C TYR A 232 -4.50 4.81 -6.24
N VAL A 233 -5.53 4.39 -6.97
CA VAL A 233 -6.88 4.19 -6.44
C VAL A 233 -7.27 2.73 -6.61
N GLY A 234 -7.56 2.05 -5.50
CA GLY A 234 -8.04 0.66 -5.49
C GLY A 234 -9.39 0.53 -4.81
N TRP A 235 -10.07 -0.61 -4.98
CA TRP A 235 -11.36 -0.83 -4.31
C TRP A 235 -11.18 -1.24 -2.85
N GLN A 236 -12.08 -0.78 -1.98
CA GLN A 236 -12.13 -1.21 -0.58
C GLN A 236 -12.32 -2.72 -0.47
N TYR A 237 -13.01 -3.33 -1.44
CA TYR A 237 -13.17 -4.77 -1.53
C TYR A 237 -11.82 -5.49 -1.57
N PHE A 238 -10.87 -5.06 -2.41
CA PHE A 238 -9.52 -5.60 -2.41
C PHE A 238 -8.86 -5.53 -1.04
N ARG A 239 -8.90 -4.35 -0.39
CA ARG A 239 -8.29 -4.19 0.94
C ARG A 239 -8.93 -5.12 1.99
N LEU A 240 -10.25 -5.18 2.02
CA LEU A 240 -10.98 -5.85 3.10
C LEU A 240 -11.12 -7.37 2.89
N LYS A 241 -11.13 -7.83 1.64
CA LYS A 241 -11.41 -9.23 1.28
C LYS A 241 -10.22 -9.95 0.67
N TRP A 242 -9.43 -9.27 -0.16
CA TRP A 242 -8.26 -9.90 -0.80
C TRP A 242 -6.97 -9.82 0.01
N VAL A 243 -6.69 -8.73 0.71
CA VAL A 243 -5.48 -8.64 1.57
C VAL A 243 -5.41 -9.79 2.59
N PRO A 244 -6.49 -10.22 3.26
CA PRO A 244 -6.46 -11.41 4.13
C PRO A 244 -6.06 -12.71 3.44
N LEU A 245 -6.42 -12.89 2.16
CA LEU A 245 -6.17 -14.12 1.38
C LEU A 245 -4.78 -14.10 0.72
N LEU A 246 -4.35 -12.94 0.23
CA LEU A 246 -3.05 -12.74 -0.41
C LEU A 246 -1.91 -12.63 0.62
N GLY A 247 -2.21 -12.06 1.79
CA GLY A 247 -1.21 -11.55 2.72
C GLY A 247 -0.70 -10.16 2.32
N HIS A 248 -0.17 -9.42 3.29
CA HIS A 248 0.19 -8.00 3.14
C HIS A 248 1.17 -7.75 1.99
N ALA A 249 2.21 -8.57 1.86
CA ALA A 249 3.30 -8.38 0.90
C ALA A 249 2.83 -8.61 -0.54
N LEU A 250 2.13 -9.71 -0.80
CA LEU A 250 1.59 -10.00 -2.13
C LEU A 250 0.53 -8.97 -2.53
N ALA A 251 -0.30 -8.50 -1.59
CA ALA A 251 -1.26 -7.45 -1.88
C ALA A 251 -0.59 -6.14 -2.30
N TRP A 252 0.52 -5.74 -1.65
CA TRP A 252 1.31 -4.59 -2.10
C TRP A 252 1.97 -4.82 -3.45
N LEU A 253 2.41 -6.04 -3.75
CA LEU A 253 2.95 -6.37 -5.06
C LEU A 253 1.90 -6.18 -6.16
N VAL A 254 0.67 -6.62 -5.93
CA VAL A 254 -0.45 -6.39 -6.86
C VAL A 254 -0.69 -4.89 -7.08
N VAL A 255 -0.73 -4.10 -6.00
CA VAL A 255 -0.86 -2.64 -6.09
C VAL A 255 0.31 -2.01 -6.85
N PHE A 256 1.54 -2.47 -6.58
CA PHE A 256 2.75 -2.02 -7.27
C PHE A 256 2.70 -2.32 -8.76
N LEU A 257 2.32 -3.53 -9.15
CA LEU A 257 2.22 -3.90 -10.57
C LEU A 257 1.13 -3.08 -11.27
N ARG A 258 -0.07 -3.01 -10.67
CA ARG A 258 -1.20 -2.25 -11.22
C ARG A 258 -0.89 -0.77 -11.43
N ARG A 259 -0.13 -0.12 -10.54
CA ARG A 259 0.19 1.30 -10.71
C ARG A 259 1.13 1.58 -11.90
N ASN A 260 1.89 0.58 -12.34
CA ASN A 260 2.82 0.69 -13.47
C ASN A 260 2.16 0.32 -14.80
N CYS A 261 0.92 -0.16 -14.72
CA CYS A 261 0.01 -0.38 -15.82
C CYS A 261 -0.99 0.78 -15.85
N TYR A 262 -1.61 1.05 -17.01
CA TYR A 262 -2.63 2.08 -17.12
C TYR A 262 -3.63 1.75 -18.21
N TRP A 263 -4.82 2.31 -18.05
CA TRP A 263 -5.83 2.40 -19.08
C TRP A 263 -5.99 3.87 -19.41
N ASP A 264 -5.76 4.23 -20.67
CA ASP A 264 -6.07 5.57 -21.16
C ASP A 264 -7.48 5.57 -21.76
N GLU A 265 -8.43 6.17 -21.04
CA GLU A 265 -9.84 6.25 -21.45
C GLU A 265 -10.04 7.00 -22.77
N LYS A 266 -9.14 7.94 -23.12
CA LYS A 266 -9.29 8.75 -24.33
C LYS A 266 -8.83 8.01 -25.58
N THR A 267 -7.79 7.20 -25.44
CA THR A 267 -7.20 6.46 -26.57
C THR A 267 -7.68 5.00 -26.62
N GLY A 268 -8.30 4.50 -25.55
CA GLY A 268 -8.70 3.09 -25.42
C GLY A 268 -7.51 2.13 -25.30
N ILE A 269 -6.30 2.65 -25.01
CA ILE A 269 -5.09 1.85 -24.91
C ILE A 269 -5.00 1.28 -23.50
N LEU A 270 -5.04 -0.06 -23.40
CA LEU A 270 -4.66 -0.79 -22.20
C LEU A 270 -3.19 -1.12 -22.26
N ARG A 271 -2.43 -0.63 -21.28
CA ARG A 271 -1.09 -1.13 -20.99
C ARG A 271 -1.15 -1.94 -19.70
N ASP A 272 -1.42 -3.23 -19.84
CA ASP A 272 -1.50 -4.21 -18.76
C ASP A 272 -0.21 -5.02 -18.58
N GLU A 273 0.81 -4.80 -19.42
CA GLU A 273 2.10 -5.47 -19.31
C GLU A 273 3.19 -4.57 -18.72
N CYS A 274 4.01 -5.14 -17.84
CA CYS A 274 5.15 -4.45 -17.24
C CYS A 274 6.36 -5.37 -17.09
N VAL A 275 7.56 -4.79 -17.17
CA VAL A 275 8.83 -5.52 -17.18
C VAL A 275 9.68 -5.06 -15.99
N PHE A 276 10.08 -6.01 -15.15
CA PHE A 276 10.88 -5.72 -13.96
C PHE A 276 11.91 -6.80 -13.66
N TYR A 277 13.03 -6.42 -13.07
CA TYR A 277 13.89 -7.40 -12.41
C TYR A 277 13.26 -7.83 -11.09
N LYS A 278 13.43 -9.10 -10.76
CA LYS A 278 12.95 -9.69 -9.51
C LYS A 278 13.47 -8.97 -8.26
N LYS A 279 14.71 -8.49 -8.30
CA LYS A 279 15.33 -7.71 -7.22
C LYS A 279 14.61 -6.38 -6.98
N ASP A 280 14.15 -5.73 -8.05
CA ASP A 280 13.51 -4.42 -7.99
C ASP A 280 12.08 -4.58 -7.46
N LEU A 281 11.36 -5.62 -7.90
CA LEU A 281 10.05 -5.98 -7.32
C LEU A 281 10.15 -6.26 -5.83
N ALA A 282 11.16 -7.02 -5.41
CA ALA A 282 11.37 -7.35 -4.00
C ALA A 282 11.66 -6.08 -3.18
N ALA A 283 12.57 -5.22 -3.68
CA ALA A 283 12.90 -3.95 -3.04
C ALA A 283 11.69 -3.02 -2.91
N ALA A 284 10.87 -2.92 -3.96
CA ALA A 284 9.69 -2.07 -4.00
C ALA A 284 8.62 -2.38 -2.94
N ILE A 285 8.58 -3.60 -2.43
CA ILE A 285 7.65 -4.01 -1.35
C ILE A 285 8.36 -4.29 -0.02
N GLY A 286 9.65 -3.93 0.09
CA GLY A 286 10.47 -4.16 1.28
C GLY A 286 10.66 -5.64 1.61
N GLN A 287 10.82 -6.50 0.59
CA GLN A 287 10.99 -7.94 0.71
C GLN A 287 12.30 -8.44 0.09
N THR A 288 12.66 -9.68 0.38
CA THR A 288 13.77 -10.37 -0.30
C THR A 288 13.29 -11.11 -1.55
N THR A 289 14.19 -11.31 -2.50
CA THR A 289 13.94 -12.13 -3.71
C THR A 289 13.53 -13.57 -3.36
N ARG A 290 14.06 -14.11 -2.24
CA ARG A 290 13.64 -15.41 -1.71
C ARG A 290 12.18 -15.38 -1.25
N ASN A 291 11.77 -14.35 -0.51
CA ASN A 291 10.38 -14.26 -0.06
C ASN A 291 9.43 -14.08 -1.25
N LEU A 292 9.84 -13.35 -2.29
CA LEU A 292 9.04 -13.15 -3.49
C LEU A 292 8.65 -14.49 -4.19
N ASN A 293 9.53 -15.49 -4.17
CA ASN A 293 9.19 -16.84 -4.66
C ASN A 293 8.04 -17.47 -3.88
N HIS A 294 8.03 -17.31 -2.55
CA HIS A 294 6.95 -17.81 -1.72
C HIS A 294 5.65 -17.04 -1.95
N LEU A 295 5.72 -15.72 -2.23
CA LEU A 295 4.54 -14.93 -2.59
C LEU A 295 3.91 -15.42 -3.90
N PHE A 296 4.72 -15.75 -4.91
CA PHE A 296 4.22 -16.30 -6.19
C PHE A 296 3.62 -17.70 -6.07
N GLN A 297 3.92 -18.45 -5.02
CA GLN A 297 3.28 -19.75 -4.75
C GLN A 297 1.88 -19.61 -4.14
N ASN A 298 1.43 -18.40 -3.82
CA ASN A 298 0.07 -18.18 -3.34
C ASN A 298 -0.92 -18.57 -4.46
N PRO A 299 -1.92 -19.43 -4.18
CA PRO A 299 -2.86 -19.92 -5.19
C PRO A 299 -3.71 -18.82 -5.84
N TYR A 300 -3.82 -17.66 -5.19
CA TYR A 300 -4.60 -16.52 -5.69
C TYR A 300 -3.76 -15.53 -6.50
N ALA A 301 -2.43 -15.64 -6.53
CA ALA A 301 -1.58 -14.72 -7.31
C ALA A 301 -1.95 -14.68 -8.81
N PRO A 302 -2.21 -15.83 -9.49
CA PRO A 302 -2.59 -15.85 -10.91
C PRO A 302 -3.89 -15.10 -11.24
N LEU A 303 -4.73 -14.81 -10.23
CA LEU A 303 -5.96 -14.04 -10.43
C LEU A 303 -5.69 -12.55 -10.69
N PHE A 304 -4.49 -12.08 -10.32
CA PHE A 304 -4.11 -10.67 -10.40
C PHE A 304 -3.02 -10.40 -11.43
N PHE A 305 -2.10 -11.33 -11.64
CA PHE A 305 -1.06 -11.20 -12.65
C PHE A 305 -0.50 -12.57 -13.07
N THR A 306 -0.02 -12.66 -14.30
CA THR A 306 0.69 -13.84 -14.84
C THR A 306 2.09 -13.44 -15.31
N CYS A 307 3.05 -14.35 -15.15
CA CYS A 307 4.43 -14.18 -15.60
C CYS A 307 4.55 -14.75 -17.02
N LEU A 308 4.47 -13.89 -18.04
CA LEU A 308 4.45 -14.31 -19.45
C LEU A 308 5.74 -15.03 -19.86
N THR A 309 6.85 -14.56 -19.31
CA THR A 309 8.16 -15.16 -19.53
C THR A 309 8.24 -16.62 -19.07
N ASP A 310 7.41 -17.07 -18.14
CA ASP A 310 7.37 -18.48 -17.71
C ASP A 310 6.43 -19.32 -18.60
N GLU A 311 5.39 -18.70 -19.17
CA GLU A 311 4.43 -19.34 -20.09
C GLU A 311 5.07 -19.58 -21.47
N GLU A 312 5.79 -18.60 -22.01
CA GLU A 312 6.51 -18.71 -23.28
C GLU A 312 7.60 -19.79 -23.23
N GLU A 313 8.30 -19.94 -22.10
CA GLU A 313 9.30 -21.00 -21.91
C GLU A 313 8.68 -22.39 -21.74
N ALA A 314 7.56 -22.48 -21.00
CA ALA A 314 6.81 -23.73 -20.89
C ALA A 314 6.26 -24.19 -22.25
N ALA A 315 5.87 -23.25 -23.11
CA ALA A 315 5.44 -23.52 -24.48
C ALA A 315 6.63 -23.87 -25.41
N ALA A 316 7.78 -23.23 -25.24
CA ALA A 316 8.95 -23.40 -26.11
C ALA A 316 9.82 -24.64 -25.80
N SER A 317 9.68 -25.27 -24.63
CA SER A 317 10.45 -26.47 -24.27
C SER A 317 9.64 -27.45 -23.44
N PRO A 318 8.85 -28.35 -24.07
CA PRO A 318 8.01 -29.33 -23.38
C PRO A 318 8.77 -30.40 -22.57
N GLY A 319 10.10 -30.38 -22.52
CA GLY A 319 10.92 -31.45 -21.93
C GLY A 319 12.25 -31.04 -21.30
N GLY A 320 12.55 -29.76 -21.11
CA GLY A 320 13.82 -29.35 -20.51
C GLY A 320 13.82 -27.92 -19.99
N ARG A 321 14.18 -27.73 -18.71
CA ARG A 321 14.50 -26.41 -18.16
C ARG A 321 15.89 -26.00 -18.65
N THR A 322 15.98 -25.12 -19.63
CA THR A 322 17.22 -24.34 -19.83
C THR A 322 17.40 -23.45 -18.58
N PRO A 323 18.56 -23.47 -17.90
CA PRO A 323 18.78 -22.63 -16.73
C PRO A 323 18.84 -21.17 -17.17
N ARG A 324 17.82 -20.38 -16.81
CA ARG A 324 17.86 -18.93 -17.00
C ARG A 324 19.07 -18.31 -16.31
N SER A 325 19.65 -17.30 -16.96
CA SER A 325 20.50 -16.34 -16.26
C SER A 325 19.69 -15.67 -15.16
N ARG A 326 20.18 -15.71 -13.91
CA ARG A 326 19.50 -15.15 -12.73
C ARG A 326 19.20 -13.65 -12.83
N ASN A 327 19.74 -12.97 -13.85
CA ASN A 327 19.71 -11.52 -14.02
C ASN A 327 18.86 -11.05 -15.22
N GLN A 328 17.93 -11.84 -15.74
CA GLN A 328 17.02 -11.35 -16.78
C GLN A 328 15.76 -10.69 -16.17
N PRO A 329 15.23 -9.63 -16.80
CA PRO A 329 13.97 -9.05 -16.40
C PRO A 329 12.80 -9.99 -16.77
N LEU A 330 11.72 -9.93 -15.98
CA LEU A 330 10.52 -10.74 -16.18
C LEU A 330 9.38 -9.85 -16.67
N CYS A 331 8.58 -10.36 -17.60
CA CYS A 331 7.38 -9.69 -18.10
C CYS A 331 6.15 -10.21 -17.38
N TYR A 332 5.32 -9.30 -16.89
CA TYR A 332 4.10 -9.59 -16.17
C TYR A 332 2.90 -8.98 -16.87
N ARG A 333 1.86 -9.78 -17.11
CA ARG A 333 0.54 -9.30 -17.51
C ARG A 333 -0.34 -9.12 -16.27
N VAL A 334 -0.94 -7.96 -16.11
CA VAL A 334 -1.60 -7.51 -14.87
C VAL A 334 -3.08 -7.27 -15.11
N ARG A 335 -3.94 -7.82 -14.24
CA ARG A 335 -5.38 -7.57 -14.30
C ARG A 335 -5.73 -6.16 -13.80
N MET A 336 -6.22 -5.32 -14.71
CA MET A 336 -6.50 -3.89 -14.46
C MET A 336 -7.97 -3.53 -14.22
N VAL A 337 -8.91 -4.27 -14.82
CA VAL A 337 -10.30 -3.80 -15.01
C VAL A 337 -11.18 -4.02 -13.77
N ASP A 338 -10.97 -5.12 -13.05
CA ASP A 338 -11.80 -5.51 -11.91
C ASP A 338 -11.03 -6.33 -10.87
N ASP A 339 -11.45 -6.22 -9.60
CA ASP A 339 -11.08 -7.19 -8.58
C ASP A 339 -11.99 -8.41 -8.70
N PRO A 340 -11.42 -9.62 -8.90
CA PRO A 340 -12.24 -10.83 -8.94
C PRO A 340 -12.96 -11.04 -7.60
N LEU A 341 -14.06 -11.78 -7.60
CA LEU A 341 -14.71 -12.16 -6.34
C LEU A 341 -13.83 -13.14 -5.57
N THR A 342 -13.78 -12.99 -4.24
CA THR A 342 -13.15 -14.00 -3.39
C THR A 342 -13.91 -15.33 -3.52
N PRO A 343 -13.28 -16.49 -3.24
CA PRO A 343 -13.96 -17.77 -3.30
C PRO A 343 -15.24 -17.81 -2.45
N GLU A 344 -15.19 -17.25 -1.24
CA GLU A 344 -16.35 -17.15 -0.34
C GLU A 344 -17.49 -16.32 -0.95
N ASP A 345 -17.18 -15.16 -1.51
CA ASP A 345 -18.18 -14.29 -2.12
C ASP A 345 -18.69 -14.87 -3.45
N GLN A 346 -17.86 -15.60 -4.21
CA GLN A 346 -18.26 -16.33 -5.41
C GLN A 346 -19.24 -17.46 -5.09
N GLU A 347 -18.98 -18.24 -4.05
CA GLU A 347 -19.92 -19.26 -3.56
C GLU A 347 -21.24 -18.64 -3.11
N GLN A 348 -21.19 -17.47 -2.45
CA GLN A 348 -22.39 -16.76 -2.04
C GLN A 348 -23.21 -16.31 -3.24
N VAL A 349 -22.58 -15.73 -4.26
CA VAL A 349 -23.25 -15.36 -5.52
C VAL A 349 -23.89 -16.57 -6.18
N ASN A 350 -23.18 -17.69 -6.26
CA ASN A 350 -23.71 -18.91 -6.86
C ASN A 350 -24.95 -19.41 -6.11
N ARG A 351 -24.92 -19.42 -4.77
CA ARG A 351 -26.10 -19.78 -3.94
C ARG A 351 -27.28 -18.83 -4.16
N ASP A 352 -27.03 -17.54 -4.28
CA ASP A 352 -28.08 -16.54 -4.48
C ASP A 352 -28.71 -16.65 -5.88
N ILE A 353 -27.90 -16.93 -6.91
CA ILE A 353 -28.38 -17.21 -8.27
C ILE A 353 -29.23 -18.48 -8.28
N GLU A 354 -28.75 -19.58 -7.67
CA GLU A 354 -29.52 -20.82 -7.57
C GLU A 354 -30.87 -20.63 -6.88
N LYS A 355 -30.90 -19.85 -5.78
CA LYS A 355 -32.13 -19.52 -5.07
C LYS A 355 -33.08 -18.71 -5.96
N TYR A 356 -32.59 -17.72 -6.68
CA TYR A 356 -33.39 -16.90 -7.58
C TYR A 356 -34.00 -17.72 -8.72
N LEU A 357 -33.20 -18.59 -9.35
CA LEU A 357 -33.67 -19.47 -10.42
C LEU A 357 -34.76 -20.44 -9.94
N ARG A 358 -34.61 -21.00 -8.73
CA ARG A 358 -35.64 -21.86 -8.10
C ARG A 358 -36.94 -21.13 -7.75
N GLN A 359 -36.89 -19.82 -7.54
CA GLN A 359 -38.06 -19.00 -7.19
C GLN A 359 -38.75 -18.41 -8.42
N SER A 360 -38.04 -18.23 -9.53
CA SER A 360 -38.53 -17.51 -10.72
C SER A 360 -39.04 -18.44 -11.83
N ILE A 361 -38.75 -19.74 -11.75
CA ILE A 361 -39.22 -20.73 -12.71
C ILE A 361 -40.33 -21.54 -12.03
N PRO A 362 -41.60 -21.45 -12.46
CA PRO A 362 -42.64 -22.32 -11.94
C PRO A 362 -42.27 -23.79 -12.24
N GLY A 363 -42.40 -24.65 -11.24
CA GLY A 363 -42.03 -26.08 -11.33
C GLY A 363 -42.85 -26.85 -12.37
N GLU A 364 -43.97 -26.29 -12.79
CA GLU A 364 -44.80 -26.75 -13.90
C GLU A 364 -45.01 -25.60 -14.88
N ASP A 365 -44.89 -25.89 -16.17
CA ASP A 365 -45.37 -24.99 -17.21
C ASP A 365 -46.90 -24.87 -17.08
N PRO A 366 -47.43 -23.65 -16.85
CA PRO A 366 -48.86 -23.44 -16.63
C PRO A 366 -49.73 -23.76 -17.84
N GLU A 367 -49.17 -23.84 -19.06
CA GLU A 367 -49.92 -24.17 -20.28
C GLU A 367 -49.92 -25.66 -20.59
N THR A 368 -48.84 -26.39 -20.23
CA THR A 368 -48.66 -27.79 -20.64
C THR A 368 -48.74 -28.79 -19.50
N GLY A 369 -48.70 -28.34 -18.24
CA GLY A 369 -48.68 -29.20 -17.05
C GLY A 369 -47.43 -30.09 -16.98
N GLN A 370 -46.43 -29.85 -17.85
CA GLN A 370 -45.18 -30.58 -17.82
C GLN A 370 -44.33 -30.03 -16.69
N GLN A 371 -43.81 -30.93 -15.85
CA GLN A 371 -42.72 -30.58 -14.96
C GLN A 371 -41.57 -30.07 -15.80
N ASN A 372 -41.06 -28.88 -15.47
CA ASN A 372 -39.88 -28.31 -16.10
C ASN A 372 -38.64 -29.14 -15.71
N PHE A 373 -38.49 -30.33 -16.30
CA PHE A 373 -37.23 -31.07 -16.33
C PHE A 373 -36.32 -30.39 -17.33
N LEU A 374 -35.77 -29.23 -16.97
CA LEU A 374 -34.63 -28.75 -17.73
C LEU A 374 -33.50 -29.77 -17.56
N PRO A 375 -32.87 -30.20 -18.67
CA PRO A 375 -31.65 -31.00 -18.60
C PRO A 375 -30.58 -30.15 -17.91
N LEU A 376 -29.56 -30.82 -17.37
CA LEU A 376 -28.28 -30.22 -17.03
C LEU A 376 -27.78 -29.41 -18.24
N ILE A 377 -28.10 -28.12 -18.31
CA ILE A 377 -27.58 -27.22 -19.32
C ILE A 377 -26.10 -27.06 -18.99
N SER A 378 -25.26 -27.77 -19.75
CA SER A 378 -23.85 -27.43 -19.89
C SER A 378 -23.74 -25.92 -20.12
N PRO A 379 -22.84 -25.21 -19.43
CA PRO A 379 -22.79 -23.76 -19.48
C PRO A 379 -22.61 -23.28 -20.94
N PRO A 380 -23.34 -22.23 -21.37
CA PRO A 380 -23.23 -21.73 -22.73
C PRO A 380 -21.78 -21.30 -23.02
N PRO A 381 -21.30 -21.47 -24.27
CA PRO A 381 -19.90 -21.21 -24.62
C PRO A 381 -19.51 -19.73 -24.55
N ASN A 382 -20.45 -18.80 -24.35
CA ASN A 382 -20.19 -17.37 -24.17
C ASN A 382 -20.32 -16.96 -22.70
N ARG A 383 -19.37 -17.40 -21.88
CA ARG A 383 -19.05 -16.75 -20.60
C ARG A 383 -18.33 -15.43 -20.88
N GLN A 384 -19.04 -14.30 -20.84
CA GLN A 384 -18.40 -13.09 -20.37
C GLN A 384 -18.12 -13.25 -18.87
N ASN A 385 -16.90 -13.67 -18.55
CA ASN A 385 -16.17 -13.40 -17.30
C ASN A 385 -16.70 -13.93 -15.95
N PHE A 386 -17.30 -15.12 -15.83
CA PHE A 386 -17.75 -15.60 -14.50
C PHE A 386 -17.56 -17.07 -14.13
N ALA A 387 -16.62 -17.82 -14.71
CA ALA A 387 -16.15 -19.01 -13.98
C ALA A 387 -14.75 -19.48 -14.36
N TYR A 388 -14.00 -19.82 -13.32
CA TYR A 388 -12.68 -20.45 -13.33
C TYR A 388 -12.86 -21.98 -13.28
N PRO A 389 -12.91 -22.71 -14.41
CA PRO A 389 -13.06 -24.17 -14.33
C PRO A 389 -11.78 -24.80 -13.76
N GLU A 390 -10.62 -24.42 -14.27
CA GLU A 390 -9.37 -25.15 -13.99
C GLU A 390 -8.71 -24.80 -12.64
N VAL A 391 -8.95 -23.60 -12.10
CA VAL A 391 -8.41 -23.18 -10.80
C VAL A 391 -9.33 -23.61 -9.66
N SER A 392 -10.65 -23.59 -9.86
CA SER A 392 -11.65 -24.01 -8.86
C SER A 392 -11.62 -25.52 -8.59
N GLU A 393 -11.54 -26.34 -9.65
CA GLU A 393 -11.50 -27.80 -9.49
C GLU A 393 -10.26 -28.24 -8.69
N LYS A 394 -9.10 -27.65 -8.95
CA LYS A 394 -7.85 -27.93 -8.20
C LYS A 394 -7.81 -27.34 -6.78
N LEU A 395 -8.70 -26.41 -6.45
CA LEU A 395 -8.82 -25.80 -5.11
C LEU A 395 -9.75 -26.59 -4.18
N SER A 396 -10.79 -27.24 -4.73
CA SER A 396 -11.80 -27.98 -3.94
C SER A 396 -11.24 -29.20 -3.20
N ASP A 397 -10.21 -29.86 -3.76
CA ASP A 397 -9.56 -31.02 -3.13
C ASP A 397 -8.50 -30.65 -2.07
N ARG A 398 -8.03 -29.40 -2.08
CA ARG A 398 -7.13 -28.91 -1.03
C ARG A 398 -7.95 -28.26 0.06
N LYS A 399 -8.49 -29.08 0.98
CA LYS A 399 -8.94 -28.63 2.31
C LYS A 399 -8.07 -27.47 2.73
N ALA A 400 -8.67 -26.29 2.92
CA ALA A 400 -8.01 -25.06 3.31
C ALA A 400 -7.15 -25.33 4.56
N LYS A 401 -5.90 -25.75 4.32
CA LYS A 401 -4.87 -25.85 5.32
C LYS A 401 -4.66 -24.39 5.66
N LYS A 402 -5.26 -23.94 6.77
CA LYS A 402 -5.03 -22.63 7.38
C LYS A 402 -3.60 -22.25 7.06
N CYS A 403 -3.41 -21.32 6.11
CA CYS A 403 -2.10 -20.81 5.80
C CYS A 403 -1.65 -20.09 7.06
N ARG A 404 -0.98 -20.82 7.95
CA ARG A 404 0.05 -20.29 8.84
C ARG A 404 1.16 -19.81 7.90
N LEU A 405 0.90 -18.71 7.20
CA LEU A 405 1.96 -17.82 6.79
C LEU A 405 2.26 -17.04 8.07
N ASP A 406 3.23 -17.55 8.81
CA ASP A 406 3.71 -16.93 10.03
C ASP A 406 4.13 -15.51 9.67
N ALA A 407 3.41 -14.53 10.21
CA ALA A 407 3.77 -13.11 10.17
C ALA A 407 5.16 -12.82 10.82
N GLU A 408 5.83 -13.86 11.32
CA GLU A 408 7.19 -13.86 11.87
C GLU A 408 8.27 -14.19 10.82
N ALA A 409 7.92 -14.73 9.64
CA ALA A 409 8.91 -15.08 8.62
C ALA A 409 9.49 -13.84 7.89
N SER A 410 8.71 -12.76 7.77
CA SER A 410 9.20 -11.46 7.29
C SER A 410 10.00 -10.69 8.36
N GLU A 411 10.14 -11.23 9.57
CA GLU A 411 10.66 -10.52 10.76
C GLU A 411 12.15 -10.81 11.05
N LYS A 412 12.76 -11.81 10.40
CA LYS A 412 14.15 -12.21 10.68
C LYS A 412 15.25 -11.34 10.04
N LEU A 413 14.91 -10.21 9.42
CA LEU A 413 15.88 -9.33 8.75
C LEU A 413 16.25 -8.07 9.54
N SER A 414 15.45 -7.60 10.51
CA SER A 414 15.83 -6.46 11.34
C SER A 414 16.79 -6.82 12.49
N ASP A 415 16.82 -8.09 12.92
CA ASP A 415 17.65 -8.52 14.06
C ASP A 415 19.08 -8.94 13.70
N ARG A 416 19.40 -9.08 12.40
CA ARG A 416 20.74 -9.54 11.96
C ARG A 416 21.81 -8.46 11.96
N SER A 417 21.45 -7.19 12.11
CA SER A 417 22.40 -6.08 12.29
C SER A 417 23.05 -6.07 13.70
N LYS A 418 22.47 -6.75 14.70
CA LYS A 418 22.96 -6.73 16.10
C LYS A 418 23.82 -7.92 16.51
N ARG A 419 24.15 -8.85 15.60
CA ARG A 419 25.05 -10.00 15.89
C ARG A 419 26.28 -9.98 14.99
N GLY A 420 27.11 -8.96 15.19
CA GLY A 420 28.43 -8.83 14.58
C GLY A 420 29.44 -8.25 15.56
N ILE A 421 29.38 -8.63 16.83
CA ILE A 421 30.37 -8.25 17.84
C ILE A 421 30.82 -9.52 18.55
N GLY A 422 32.11 -9.85 18.39
CA GLY A 422 32.83 -10.76 19.28
C GLY A 422 33.36 -12.04 18.64
N LYS A 423 34.59 -12.00 18.11
CA LYS A 423 35.71 -12.87 18.51
C LYS A 423 36.95 -12.56 17.65
N ILE A 424 37.80 -11.67 18.14
CA ILE A 424 39.23 -11.67 17.84
C ILE A 424 39.91 -12.01 19.16
N VAL A 425 40.42 -13.23 19.29
CA VAL A 425 41.37 -13.62 20.34
C VAL A 425 42.42 -14.54 19.73
N GLY A 426 43.67 -14.13 19.90
CA GLY A 426 44.88 -14.96 19.87
C GLY A 426 45.62 -14.96 18.53
N ALA A 427 46.93 -14.81 18.45
CA ALA A 427 47.98 -14.53 19.44
C ALA A 427 49.27 -14.31 18.63
N THR A 428 50.11 -13.33 19.00
CA THR A 428 51.57 -13.47 18.89
C THR A 428 52.24 -12.44 19.80
N LYS A 429 52.99 -12.95 20.78
CA LYS A 429 53.98 -12.23 21.58
C LYS A 429 55.33 -12.28 20.85
N GLU A 430 56.25 -11.45 21.35
CA GLU A 430 57.68 -11.31 21.01
C GLU A 430 57.95 -10.33 19.85
N SER A 431 58.66 -9.21 20.04
CA SER A 431 59.99 -9.14 20.65
C SER A 431 60.43 -7.68 20.93
N LEU A 432 61.06 -7.51 22.11
CA LEU A 432 62.27 -6.74 22.42
C LEU A 432 62.46 -5.27 21.97
N LYS A 433 62.76 -4.43 22.99
CA LYS A 433 63.80 -3.38 23.09
C LYS A 433 63.73 -2.26 22.02
N LYS A 434 63.53 -0.99 22.38
CA LYS A 434 64.36 -0.11 23.21
C LYS A 434 63.62 1.20 23.40
#